data_AF-A0A932SQ05-F1
#
_entry.id   AF-A0A932SQ05-F1
#
_cell.length_a   1.000
_cell.length_b   1.000
_cell.length_c   1.000
_cell.angle_alpha   90.00
_cell.angle_beta   90.00
_cell.angle_gamma   90.00
#
_symmetry.space_group_name_H-M   'P 1'
#
loop_
_entity.id
_entity.type
_entity.pdbx_description
1 polymer ?
#
loop_
_entity_poly.entity_id
_entity_poly.type
_entity_poly.pdbx_seq_one_letter_code
_entity_poly.pdbx_strand_id
1 'polypeptide(L)'
;MNRATAVMFSGALATALMGGPAWAQDVGRDRQDLRQDRQDVRQDNRDIRQDSRDIRGDRRDIREDRQELKTDKQAGDQNAVKKDARDLRQDRRDVNRDKRDRRQDVRDRGQDKRDVRQERPNR
;
A
#
# COMPACT_ATOMS: atom_id res chain seq x y z
N MET A 1 79.79 10.13 -39.73
CA MET A 1 80.48 11.01 -38.76
C MET A 1 79.80 10.87 -37.41
N ASN A 2 80.62 10.83 -36.36
CA ASN A 2 80.36 10.47 -34.96
C ASN A 2 79.33 11.38 -34.26
N ARG A 3 78.35 10.82 -33.52
CA ARG A 3 78.27 10.60 -32.05
C ARG A 3 77.70 11.77 -31.22
N ALA A 4 76.58 11.51 -30.53
CA ALA A 4 76.29 11.86 -29.13
C ALA A 4 75.08 10.98 -28.67
N THR A 5 75.17 9.98 -27.78
CA THR A 5 75.22 10.00 -26.29
C THR A 5 74.23 10.99 -25.66
N ALA A 6 73.38 10.70 -24.67
CA ALA A 6 73.13 9.54 -23.79
C ALA A 6 71.76 9.81 -23.07
N VAL A 7 70.86 8.82 -22.90
CA VAL A 7 70.59 8.02 -21.68
C VAL A 7 69.82 8.75 -20.54
N MET A 8 68.59 8.25 -20.32
CA MET A 8 67.80 8.08 -19.08
C MET A 8 67.28 9.30 -18.30
N PHE A 9 66.00 9.28 -17.91
CA PHE A 9 65.58 8.79 -16.59
C PHE A 9 64.06 8.58 -16.52
N SER A 10 63.71 7.52 -15.79
CA SER A 10 62.44 7.08 -15.24
C SER A 10 61.41 8.15 -14.83
N GLY A 11 60.12 7.78 -14.90
CA GLY A 11 59.16 8.35 -13.96
C GLY A 11 57.69 8.06 -14.24
N ALA A 12 57.15 7.07 -13.52
CA ALA A 12 55.79 7.04 -12.97
C ALA A 12 54.59 6.91 -13.92
N LEU A 13 54.10 5.66 -13.96
CA LEU A 13 52.68 5.31 -13.98
C LEU A 13 51.89 6.20 -12.99
N ALA A 14 50.95 7.00 -13.48
CA ALA A 14 49.97 7.70 -12.65
C ALA A 14 48.55 7.26 -13.04
N THR A 15 48.22 6.01 -12.74
CA THR A 15 46.83 5.58 -12.53
C THR A 15 46.40 6.06 -11.14
N ALA A 16 45.68 7.18 -11.05
CA ALA A 16 44.83 7.52 -9.91
C ALA A 16 43.97 8.75 -10.22
N LEU A 17 42.79 8.80 -9.56
CA LEU A 17 41.82 9.91 -9.44
C LEU A 17 40.73 9.88 -10.54
N MET A 18 39.43 9.67 -10.28
CA MET A 18 38.63 9.65 -9.05
C MET A 18 37.31 8.90 -9.32
N GLY A 19 37.00 7.87 -8.53
CA GLY A 19 35.61 7.42 -8.35
C GLY A 19 34.84 8.44 -7.51
N GLY A 20 34.08 9.32 -8.18
CA GLY A 20 33.16 10.29 -7.58
C GLY A 20 31.76 9.70 -7.30
N PRO A 21 30.84 10.47 -6.68
CA PRO A 21 29.98 10.06 -5.57
C PRO A 21 28.64 9.43 -5.98
N ALA A 22 28.65 8.36 -6.76
CA ALA A 22 27.39 7.66 -7.09
C ALA A 22 26.70 7.11 -5.83
N TRP A 23 27.47 6.58 -4.87
CA TRP A 23 26.96 5.92 -3.67
C TRP A 23 26.26 6.86 -2.67
N ALA A 24 26.64 8.15 -2.64
CA ALA A 24 26.03 9.12 -1.72
C ALA A 24 24.67 9.63 -2.22
N GLN A 25 24.48 9.67 -3.54
CA GLN A 25 23.20 10.03 -4.16
C GLN A 25 22.20 8.88 -4.04
N ASP A 26 22.65 7.63 -4.23
CA ASP A 26 21.82 6.44 -4.10
C ASP A 26 21.27 6.28 -2.67
N VAL A 27 22.12 6.40 -1.64
CA VAL A 27 21.67 6.32 -0.23
C VAL A 27 20.69 7.44 0.15
N GLY A 28 20.79 8.60 -0.51
CA GLY A 28 19.86 9.72 -0.32
C GLY A 28 18.47 9.41 -0.89
N ARG A 29 18.41 8.80 -2.08
CA ARG A 29 17.17 8.36 -2.74
C ARG A 29 16.51 7.22 -1.98
N ASP A 30 17.25 6.18 -1.57
CA ASP A 30 16.74 5.05 -0.79
C ASP A 30 16.06 5.51 0.51
N ARG A 31 16.60 6.55 1.17
CA ARG A 31 16.01 7.12 2.38
C ARG A 31 14.73 7.92 2.12
N GLN A 32 14.61 8.52 0.94
CA GLN A 32 13.41 9.24 0.53
C GLN A 32 12.30 8.24 0.18
N ASP A 33 12.64 7.18 -0.56
CA ASP A 33 11.71 6.12 -0.95
C ASP A 33 11.17 5.39 0.29
N LEU A 34 12.04 4.97 1.21
CA LEU A 34 11.62 4.41 2.52
C LEU A 34 10.75 5.34 3.38
N ARG A 35 10.84 6.67 3.19
CA ARG A 35 9.95 7.62 3.87
C ARG A 35 8.58 7.66 3.21
N GLN A 36 8.54 7.61 1.88
CA GLN A 36 7.32 7.55 1.09
C GLN A 36 6.55 6.27 1.39
N ASP A 37 7.19 5.10 1.34
CA ASP A 37 6.51 3.82 1.62
C ASP A 37 5.91 3.77 3.03
N ARG A 38 6.61 4.37 4.01
CA ARG A 38 6.08 4.48 5.37
C ARG A 38 4.88 5.40 5.46
N GLN A 39 4.82 6.44 4.63
CA GLN A 39 3.66 7.32 4.53
C GLN A 39 2.49 6.59 3.87
N ASP A 40 2.75 5.83 2.83
CA ASP A 40 1.74 5.06 2.09
C ASP A 40 1.12 3.99 3.00
N VAL A 41 1.95 3.20 3.70
CA VAL A 41 1.47 2.24 4.71
C VAL A 41 0.62 2.92 5.80
N ARG A 42 0.93 4.16 6.18
CA ARG A 42 0.11 4.89 7.17
C ARG A 42 -1.23 5.31 6.59
N GLN A 43 -1.26 5.69 5.32
CA GLN A 43 -2.46 6.05 4.60
C GLN A 43 -3.38 4.82 4.44
N ASP A 44 -2.86 3.68 3.99
CA ASP A 44 -3.64 2.44 3.87
C ASP A 44 -4.25 2.02 5.21
N ASN A 45 -3.51 2.21 6.31
CA ASN A 45 -4.05 1.91 7.64
C ASN A 45 -5.20 2.83 8.04
N ARG A 46 -5.26 4.07 7.55
CA ARG A 46 -6.40 4.96 7.76
C ARG A 46 -7.59 4.52 6.90
N ASP A 47 -7.33 4.18 5.65
CA ASP A 47 -8.38 3.80 4.70
C ASP A 47 -9.04 2.48 5.12
N ILE A 48 -8.27 1.45 5.46
CA ILE A 48 -8.78 0.18 6.02
C ILE A 48 -9.62 0.41 7.30
N ARG A 49 -9.25 1.40 8.13
CA ARG A 49 -10.02 1.74 9.34
C ARG A 49 -11.33 2.42 8.99
N GLN A 50 -11.34 3.26 7.96
CA GLN A 50 -12.54 3.91 7.46
C GLN A 50 -13.49 2.87 6.87
N ASP A 51 -13.03 1.99 5.97
CA ASP A 51 -13.85 0.90 5.42
C ASP A 51 -14.41 -0.01 6.52
N SER A 52 -13.64 -0.24 7.58
CA SER A 52 -14.10 -1.03 8.73
C SER A 52 -15.23 -0.35 9.51
N ARG A 53 -15.27 0.98 9.54
CA ARG A 53 -16.36 1.76 10.15
C ARG A 53 -17.58 1.77 9.24
N ASP A 54 -17.37 1.96 7.94
CA ASP A 54 -18.47 2.01 6.96
C ASP A 54 -19.19 0.66 6.89
N ILE A 55 -18.45 -0.45 6.75
CA ILE A 55 -19.00 -1.82 6.85
C ILE A 55 -19.74 -2.08 8.18
N ARG A 56 -19.37 -1.39 9.26
CA ARG A 56 -20.08 -1.50 10.54
C ARG A 56 -21.38 -0.71 10.52
N GLY A 57 -21.40 0.47 9.89
CA GLY A 57 -22.59 1.26 9.60
C GLY A 57 -23.59 0.44 8.78
N ASP A 58 -23.19 -0.04 7.61
CA ASP A 58 -24.09 -0.79 6.72
C ASP A 58 -24.67 -2.05 7.39
N ARG A 59 -23.89 -2.71 8.26
CA ARG A 59 -24.39 -3.87 9.03
C ARG A 59 -25.44 -3.49 10.06
N ARG A 60 -25.39 -2.27 10.59
CA ARG A 60 -26.40 -1.74 11.49
C ARG A 60 -27.66 -1.41 10.69
N ASP A 61 -27.52 -0.77 9.54
CA ASP A 61 -28.65 -0.39 8.68
C ASP A 61 -29.39 -1.66 8.21
N ILE A 62 -28.65 -2.67 7.70
CA ILE A 62 -29.19 -4.01 7.39
C ILE A 62 -29.93 -4.66 8.57
N ARG A 63 -29.55 -4.36 9.82
CA ARG A 63 -30.26 -4.89 10.99
C ARG A 63 -31.57 -4.14 11.21
N GLU A 64 -31.58 -2.84 11.02
CA GLU A 64 -32.77 -1.97 11.10
C GLU A 64 -33.76 -2.36 10.00
N ASP A 65 -33.32 -2.50 8.73
CA ASP A 65 -34.16 -2.94 7.60
C ASP A 65 -34.78 -4.32 7.83
N ARG A 66 -34.06 -5.24 8.51
CA ARG A 66 -34.62 -6.55 8.87
C ARG A 66 -35.73 -6.46 9.90
N GLN A 67 -35.69 -5.46 10.78
CA GLN A 67 -36.76 -5.23 11.75
C GLN A 67 -37.98 -4.63 11.04
N GLU A 68 -37.77 -3.69 10.11
CA GLU A 68 -38.83 -3.13 9.27
C GLU A 68 -39.50 -4.21 8.43
N LEU A 69 -38.72 -5.03 7.72
CA LEU A 69 -39.23 -6.19 6.96
C LEU A 69 -40.09 -7.12 7.82
N LYS A 70 -39.72 -7.32 9.10
CA LYS A 70 -40.49 -8.15 10.02
C LYS A 70 -41.83 -7.49 10.38
N THR A 71 -41.82 -6.18 10.61
CA THR A 71 -43.03 -5.38 10.87
C THR A 71 -43.96 -5.40 9.67
N ASP A 72 -43.45 -5.19 8.46
CA ASP A 72 -44.26 -5.19 7.23
C ASP A 72 -44.86 -6.57 6.94
N LYS A 73 -44.08 -7.62 7.23
CA LYS A 73 -44.58 -9.00 7.18
C LYS A 73 -45.71 -9.26 8.18
N GLN A 74 -45.67 -8.63 9.36
CA GLN A 74 -46.75 -8.72 10.35
C GLN A 74 -47.98 -7.88 9.95
N ALA A 75 -47.77 -6.73 9.31
CA ALA A 75 -48.83 -5.88 8.77
C ALA A 75 -49.51 -6.49 7.53
N GLY A 76 -48.87 -7.45 6.87
CA GLY A 76 -49.40 -8.13 5.69
C GLY A 76 -49.14 -7.39 4.37
N ASP A 77 -48.29 -6.36 4.38
CA ASP A 77 -47.91 -5.64 3.15
C ASP A 77 -46.89 -6.45 2.35
N GLN A 78 -47.40 -7.27 1.42
CA GLN A 78 -46.55 -8.10 0.59
C GLN A 78 -45.69 -7.31 -0.41
N ASN A 79 -46.10 -6.08 -0.78
CA ASN A 79 -45.34 -5.27 -1.73
C ASN A 79 -44.13 -4.65 -1.04
N ALA A 80 -44.32 -4.09 0.16
CA ALA A 80 -43.22 -3.59 1.00
C ALA A 80 -42.24 -4.72 1.32
N VAL A 81 -42.72 -5.87 1.78
CA VAL A 81 -41.87 -7.05 2.06
C VAL A 81 -41.01 -7.48 0.87
N LYS A 82 -41.55 -7.46 -0.35
CA LYS A 82 -40.79 -7.82 -1.56
C LYS A 82 -39.71 -6.80 -1.88
N LYS A 83 -40.01 -5.51 -1.70
CA LYS A 83 -39.07 -4.42 -1.93
C LYS A 83 -37.93 -4.48 -0.92
N ASP A 84 -38.27 -4.50 0.37
CA ASP A 84 -37.29 -4.56 1.45
C ASP A 84 -36.41 -5.80 1.38
N ALA A 85 -36.99 -6.96 1.03
CA ALA A 85 -36.20 -8.18 0.84
C ALA A 85 -35.20 -8.09 -0.33
N ARG A 86 -35.53 -7.32 -1.37
CA ARG A 86 -34.64 -7.06 -2.50
C ARG A 86 -33.52 -6.10 -2.09
N ASP A 87 -33.87 -5.03 -1.40
CA ASP A 87 -32.93 -4.01 -0.94
C ASP A 87 -31.93 -4.65 0.04
N LEU A 88 -32.43 -5.37 1.07
CA LEU A 88 -31.61 -6.18 1.98
C LEU A 88 -30.67 -7.18 1.30
N ARG A 89 -31.06 -7.72 0.14
CA ARG A 89 -30.21 -8.63 -0.64
C ARG A 89 -29.10 -7.87 -1.33
N GLN A 90 -29.38 -6.66 -1.81
CA GLN A 90 -28.41 -5.77 -2.43
C GLN A 90 -27.41 -5.26 -1.39
N ASP A 91 -27.86 -4.75 -0.25
CA ASP A 91 -26.96 -4.24 0.80
C ASP A 91 -26.03 -5.34 1.30
N ARG A 92 -26.54 -6.56 1.46
CA ARG A 92 -25.69 -7.72 1.82
C ARG A 92 -24.64 -8.04 0.77
N ARG A 93 -24.90 -7.80 -0.52
CA ARG A 93 -23.91 -8.02 -1.58
C ARG A 93 -22.84 -6.95 -1.53
N ASP A 94 -23.24 -5.70 -1.36
CA ASP A 94 -22.34 -4.55 -1.33
C ASP A 94 -21.41 -4.66 -0.11
N VAL A 95 -21.96 -4.88 1.09
CA VAL A 95 -21.19 -5.17 2.31
C VAL A 95 -20.24 -6.37 2.17
N ASN A 96 -20.57 -7.35 1.33
CA ASN A 96 -19.67 -8.48 1.07
C ASN A 96 -18.59 -8.15 0.04
N ARG A 97 -18.84 -7.24 -0.88
CA ARG A 97 -17.84 -6.68 -1.80
C ARG A 97 -16.84 -5.84 -1.02
N ASP A 98 -17.30 -4.91 -0.18
CA ASP A 98 -16.42 -4.04 0.62
C ASP A 98 -15.54 -4.86 1.57
N LYS A 99 -16.07 -5.96 2.12
CA LYS A 99 -15.27 -6.90 2.92
C LYS A 99 -14.18 -7.60 2.12
N ARG A 100 -14.39 -7.88 0.82
CA ARG A 100 -13.38 -8.49 -0.05
C ARG A 100 -12.31 -7.47 -0.39
N ASP A 101 -12.72 -6.25 -0.75
CA ASP A 101 -11.83 -5.17 -1.12
C ASP A 101 -10.92 -4.81 0.07
N ARG A 102 -11.52 -4.56 1.24
CA ARG A 102 -10.74 -4.35 2.48
C ARG A 102 -9.81 -5.52 2.82
N ARG A 103 -10.17 -6.77 2.50
CA ARG A 103 -9.27 -7.92 2.72
C ARG A 103 -8.09 -7.89 1.78
N GLN A 104 -8.29 -7.41 0.56
CA GLN A 104 -7.23 -7.21 -0.43
C GLN A 104 -6.29 -6.10 0.05
N ASP A 105 -6.81 -4.94 0.45
CA ASP A 105 -5.99 -3.83 0.98
C ASP A 105 -5.17 -4.24 2.21
N VAL A 106 -5.78 -5.03 3.10
CA VAL A 106 -5.09 -5.58 4.27
C VAL A 106 -3.91 -6.48 3.89
N ARG A 107 -4.01 -7.23 2.79
CA ARG A 107 -2.95 -8.11 2.25
C ARG A 107 -1.87 -7.29 1.58
N ASP A 108 -2.24 -6.32 0.74
CA ASP A 108 -1.30 -5.50 -0.04
C ASP A 108 -0.45 -4.65 0.90
N ARG A 109 -1.07 -3.94 1.83
CA ARG A 109 -0.38 -3.28 2.96
C ARG A 109 0.51 -4.26 3.76
N GLY A 110 0.13 -5.53 3.82
CA GLY A 110 0.92 -6.58 4.45
C GLY A 110 2.20 -6.92 3.69
N GLN A 111 2.17 -6.83 2.36
CA GLN A 111 3.32 -6.97 1.46
C GLN A 111 4.22 -5.73 1.55
N ASP A 112 3.65 -4.53 1.44
CA ASP A 112 4.40 -3.27 1.53
C ASP A 112 5.19 -3.16 2.84
N LYS A 113 4.57 -3.59 3.95
CA LYS A 113 5.26 -3.65 5.26
C LYS A 113 6.44 -4.62 5.29
N ARG A 114 6.40 -5.71 4.52
CA ARG A 114 7.52 -6.67 4.41
C ARG A 114 8.62 -6.08 3.55
N ASP A 115 8.28 -5.39 2.47
CA ASP A 115 9.25 -4.80 1.55
C ASP A 115 10.02 -3.66 2.25
N VAL A 116 9.31 -2.75 2.92
CA VAL A 116 9.92 -1.72 3.80
C VAL A 116 10.79 -2.32 4.91
N ARG A 117 10.54 -3.57 5.34
CA ARG A 117 11.38 -4.25 6.34
C ARG A 117 12.64 -4.85 5.70
N GLN A 118 12.54 -5.39 4.49
CA GLN A 118 13.63 -6.01 3.75
C GLN A 118 14.63 -4.97 3.21
N GLU A 119 14.15 -3.80 2.83
CA GLU A 119 14.95 -2.67 2.36
C GLU A 119 15.68 -1.91 3.48
N ARG A 120 15.60 -2.38 4.73
CA ARG A 120 16.43 -1.84 5.82
C ARG A 120 17.81 -2.51 5.74
N PRO A 121 18.87 -1.84 5.25
CA PRO A 121 20.21 -2.38 5.44
C PRO A 121 20.46 -2.51 6.95
N ASN A 122 21.02 -3.65 7.35
CA ASN A 122 21.54 -3.83 8.70
C ASN A 122 22.47 -2.66 9.02
N ARG A 123 22.28 -2.07 10.20
CA ARG A 123 23.14 -1.03 10.74
C ARG A 123 24.55 -1.55 10.96
#